data_AF-A0A858RHW1-F1
#
_entry.id   AF-A0A858RHW1-F1
#
_cell.length_a   1.000
_cell.length_b   1.000
_cell.length_c   1.000
_cell.angle_alpha   90.00
_cell.angle_beta   90.00
_cell.angle_gamma   90.00
#
_symmetry.space_group_name_H-M   'P 1'
#
loop_
_entity.id
_entity.type
_entity.pdbx_description
1 polymer ?
#
loop_
_entity_poly.entity_id
_entity_poly.type
_entity_poly.pdbx_seq_one_letter_code
_entity_poly.pdbx_strand_id
1 'polypeptide(L)'
;MAAILCAVCWHYRGQIAMALRELDTPLSLSESHLPKPDAERYATMKEDVERWRKNLATKHAKAKTAAEKDKVLAEARGFLESVLPEMMRCWLGTRWDFHGTSEVPGEGKIACGYFVATVLRDAGFRVDRYKLAQQSSQSILRSFLPREALSLQVGVPYESYAAGLKKAEHGIRIVGLDSHVAFLVTGNDDFRFIHSSGSKPWCVVDEGENDADVLRRSNYRVQGCLTADKEVLRRWLAGKTIEVREDSSATASAARN
;
A
#
# COMPACT_ATOMS: atom_id res chain seq x y z
N MET A 1 11.83 -64.62 15.47
CA MET A 1 11.31 -63.49 14.65
C MET A 1 12.05 -62.17 14.93
N ALA A 2 13.37 -62.17 15.12
CA ALA A 2 14.17 -60.93 15.28
C ALA A 2 15.30 -60.81 14.24
N ALA A 3 15.71 -61.92 13.62
CA ALA A 3 16.77 -61.92 12.61
C ALA A 3 16.31 -61.49 11.20
N ILE A 4 15.00 -61.52 10.91
CA ILE A 4 14.46 -61.16 9.58
C ILE A 4 14.29 -59.63 9.44
N LEU A 5 14.05 -58.90 10.54
CA LEU A 5 13.88 -57.44 10.53
C LEU A 5 15.20 -56.70 10.28
N CYS A 6 16.35 -57.24 10.69
CA CYS A 6 17.65 -56.58 10.46
C CYS A 6 18.13 -56.68 9.01
N ALA A 7 17.79 -57.76 8.30
CA ALA A 7 18.20 -57.95 6.90
C ALA A 7 17.44 -57.01 5.94
N VAL A 8 16.15 -56.77 6.21
CA VAL A 8 15.32 -55.83 5.42
C VAL A 8 15.80 -54.39 5.62
N CYS A 9 16.12 -53.99 6.86
CA CYS A 9 16.68 -52.66 7.13
C CYS A 9 18.07 -52.43 6.52
N TRP A 10 18.87 -53.48 6.30
CA TRP A 10 20.17 -53.37 5.62
C TRP A 10 20.02 -53.27 4.10
N HIS A 11 19.12 -54.05 3.50
CA HIS A 11 18.89 -54.06 2.06
C HIS A 11 18.34 -52.73 1.54
N TYR A 12 17.49 -52.07 2.34
CA TYR A 12 16.89 -50.78 1.99
C TYR A 12 17.64 -49.58 2.57
N ARG A 13 18.78 -49.78 3.23
CA ARG A 13 19.53 -48.71 3.91
C ARG A 13 19.98 -47.61 2.94
N GLY A 14 20.36 -47.98 1.72
CA GLY A 14 20.69 -47.04 0.65
C GLY A 14 19.47 -46.28 0.13
N GLN A 15 18.33 -46.94 -0.04
CA GLN A 15 17.09 -46.31 -0.52
C GLN A 15 16.46 -45.40 0.55
N ILE A 16 16.53 -45.78 1.82
CA ILE A 16 16.10 -44.96 2.96
C ILE A 16 17.03 -43.75 3.13
N ALA A 17 18.35 -43.92 2.97
CA ALA A 17 19.30 -42.81 3.01
C ALA A 17 19.15 -41.85 1.82
N MET A 18 18.77 -42.36 0.64
CA MET A 18 18.42 -41.51 -0.52
C MET A 18 17.10 -40.78 -0.30
N ALA A 19 16.05 -41.45 0.21
CA ALA A 19 14.76 -40.82 0.52
C ALA A 19 14.88 -39.77 1.63
N LEU A 20 15.72 -40.00 2.64
CA LEU A 20 16.03 -39.01 3.69
C LEU A 20 16.87 -37.84 3.15
N ARG A 21 17.79 -38.08 2.21
CA ARG A 21 18.52 -37.01 1.50
C ARG A 21 17.63 -36.20 0.56
N GLU A 22 16.63 -36.82 -0.06
CA GLU A 22 15.62 -36.11 -0.87
C GLU A 22 14.70 -35.24 0.01
N LEU A 23 14.39 -35.68 1.23
CA LEU A 23 13.65 -34.90 2.23
C LEU A 23 14.48 -33.77 2.89
N ASP A 24 15.80 -33.91 2.95
CA ASP A 24 16.76 -32.88 3.41
C ASP A 24 17.22 -31.94 2.29
N THR A 25 16.74 -32.12 1.06
CA THR A 25 16.89 -31.09 0.04
C THR A 25 16.08 -29.91 0.52
N PRO A 26 16.69 -28.74 0.83
CA PRO A 26 15.89 -27.57 1.12
C PRO A 26 14.99 -27.39 -0.10
N LEU A 27 13.68 -27.38 0.13
CA LEU A 27 12.72 -26.87 -0.83
C LEU A 27 13.20 -25.46 -1.16
N SER A 28 14.01 -25.37 -2.21
CA SER A 28 14.29 -24.17 -2.95
C SER A 28 12.95 -23.82 -3.56
N LEU A 29 12.07 -23.23 -2.74
CA LEU A 29 11.02 -22.35 -3.17
C LEU A 29 11.74 -21.35 -4.05
N SER A 30 11.69 -21.63 -5.33
CA SER A 30 12.12 -20.78 -6.42
C SER A 30 11.85 -19.33 -6.01
N GLU A 31 12.91 -18.59 -5.65
CA GLU A 31 12.86 -17.15 -5.43
C GLU A 31 12.42 -16.41 -6.71
N SER A 32 12.19 -17.14 -7.82
CA SER A 32 11.90 -16.60 -9.15
C SER A 32 10.46 -16.13 -9.38
N HIS A 33 9.61 -16.10 -8.35
CA HIS A 33 8.23 -15.60 -8.48
C HIS A 33 7.89 -14.36 -7.65
N LEU A 34 8.83 -13.83 -6.85
CA LEU A 34 8.57 -12.53 -6.21
C LEU A 34 8.75 -11.41 -7.25
N PRO A 35 7.72 -10.56 -7.46
CA PRO A 35 7.85 -9.43 -8.37
C PRO A 35 9.05 -8.56 -7.95
N LYS A 36 9.90 -8.23 -8.92
CA LYS A 36 11.10 -7.43 -8.71
C LYS A 36 10.77 -5.94 -8.76
N PRO A 37 11.42 -5.11 -7.94
CA PRO A 37 11.26 -3.67 -8.04
C PRO A 37 11.68 -3.13 -9.41
N ASP A 38 11.03 -2.07 -9.87
CA ASP A 38 11.23 -1.46 -11.18
C ASP A 38 11.44 0.06 -11.05
N ALA A 39 12.69 0.45 -10.75
CA ALA A 39 13.07 1.84 -10.53
C ALA A 39 13.01 2.70 -11.80
N GLU A 40 13.36 2.11 -12.96
CA GLU A 40 13.39 2.81 -14.25
C GLU A 40 11.97 3.19 -14.70
N ARG A 41 11.04 2.23 -14.63
CA ARG A 41 9.63 2.51 -14.89
C ARG A 41 9.07 3.53 -13.92
N TYR A 42 9.38 3.41 -12.63
CA TYR A 42 8.92 4.36 -11.61
C TYR A 42 9.40 5.79 -11.91
N ALA A 43 10.66 5.97 -12.32
CA ALA A 43 11.20 7.27 -12.71
C ALA A 43 10.44 7.88 -13.90
N THR A 44 10.18 7.08 -14.94
CA THR A 44 9.40 7.50 -16.11
C THR A 44 7.97 7.91 -15.72
N MET A 45 7.32 7.11 -14.88
CA MET A 45 5.96 7.38 -14.42
C MET A 45 5.85 8.69 -13.63
N LYS A 46 6.87 9.06 -12.84
CA LYS A 46 6.89 10.34 -12.11
C LYS A 46 6.82 11.53 -13.05
N GLU A 47 7.59 11.49 -14.13
CA GLU A 47 7.59 12.55 -15.14
C GLU A 47 6.24 12.63 -15.86
N ASP A 48 5.67 11.47 -16.21
CA ASP A 48 4.38 11.39 -16.88
C ASP A 48 3.23 11.88 -16.00
N VAL A 49 3.22 11.53 -14.72
CA VAL A 49 2.20 12.01 -13.78
C VAL A 49 2.23 13.54 -13.68
N GLU A 50 3.41 14.14 -13.54
CA GLU A 50 3.52 15.60 -13.46
C GLU A 50 3.09 16.28 -14.77
N ARG A 51 3.41 15.67 -15.93
CA ARG A 51 2.97 16.12 -17.26
C ARG A 51 1.44 16.10 -17.37
N TRP A 52 0.82 14.98 -17.02
CA TRP A 52 -0.63 14.81 -17.01
C TRP A 52 -1.33 15.77 -16.06
N ARG A 53 -0.80 15.93 -14.84
CA ARG A 53 -1.31 16.88 -13.84
C ARG A 53 -1.32 18.31 -14.38
N LYS A 54 -0.22 18.79 -14.97
CA LYS A 54 -0.14 20.15 -15.57
C LYS A 54 -1.15 20.33 -16.71
N ASN A 55 -1.30 19.33 -17.57
CA ASN A 55 -2.26 19.35 -18.67
C ASN A 55 -3.69 19.44 -18.17
N LEU A 56 -4.07 18.58 -17.21
CA LEU A 56 -5.40 18.58 -16.59
C LEU A 56 -5.65 19.87 -15.80
N ALA A 57 -4.64 20.40 -15.10
CA ALA A 57 -4.74 21.67 -14.38
C ALA A 57 -5.05 22.83 -15.34
N THR A 58 -4.37 22.86 -16.50
CA THR A 58 -4.62 23.85 -17.55
C THR A 58 -6.03 23.72 -18.12
N LYS A 59 -6.50 22.49 -18.39
CA LYS A 59 -7.89 22.23 -18.82
C LYS A 59 -8.89 22.71 -17.77
N HIS A 60 -8.67 22.39 -16.50
CA HIS A 60 -9.54 22.77 -15.38
C HIS A 60 -9.60 24.30 -15.19
N ALA A 61 -8.47 25.00 -15.39
CA ALA A 61 -8.43 26.46 -15.33
C ALA A 61 -9.18 27.13 -16.49
N LYS A 62 -9.18 26.52 -17.68
CA LYS A 62 -9.89 27.01 -18.87
C LYS A 62 -11.39 26.69 -18.86
N ALA A 63 -11.82 25.69 -18.09
CA ALA A 63 -13.22 25.32 -17.94
C ALA A 63 -14.04 26.46 -17.31
N LYS A 64 -15.13 26.86 -17.98
CA LYS A 64 -15.94 28.03 -17.60
C LYS A 64 -17.14 27.64 -16.74
N THR A 65 -17.67 26.43 -16.96
CA THR A 65 -18.86 25.94 -16.26
C THR A 65 -18.52 24.91 -15.19
N ALA A 66 -19.44 24.69 -14.25
CA ALA A 66 -19.31 23.63 -13.25
C ALA A 66 -19.23 22.23 -13.89
N ALA A 67 -20.02 21.98 -14.93
CA ALA A 67 -20.04 20.70 -15.65
C ALA A 67 -18.71 20.42 -16.36
N GLU A 68 -18.10 21.42 -17.00
CA GLU A 68 -16.77 21.27 -17.61
C GLU A 68 -15.69 21.00 -16.56
N LYS A 69 -15.73 21.69 -15.42
CA LYS A 69 -14.79 21.45 -14.31
C LYS A 69 -14.95 20.03 -13.75
N ASP A 70 -16.19 19.59 -13.54
CA ASP A 70 -16.48 18.23 -13.07
C ASP A 70 -16.02 17.16 -14.07
N LYS A 71 -16.13 17.41 -15.38
CA LYS A 71 -15.57 16.52 -16.41
C LYS A 71 -14.04 16.40 -16.28
N VAL A 72 -13.34 17.51 -16.08
CA VAL A 72 -11.87 17.46 -15.88
C VAL A 72 -11.51 16.76 -14.56
N LEU A 73 -12.31 16.91 -13.51
CA LEU A 73 -12.11 16.15 -12.26
C LEU A 73 -12.32 14.65 -12.47
N ALA A 74 -13.31 14.24 -13.27
CA ALA A 74 -13.50 12.84 -13.64
C ALA A 74 -12.33 12.29 -14.48
N GLU A 75 -11.79 13.07 -15.42
CA GLU A 75 -10.56 12.71 -16.16
C GLU A 75 -9.37 12.55 -15.20
N ALA A 76 -9.20 13.47 -14.24
CA ALA A 76 -8.14 13.40 -13.24
C ALA A 76 -8.27 12.17 -12.33
N ARG A 77 -9.51 11.86 -11.90
CA ARG A 77 -9.83 10.67 -11.12
C ARG A 77 -9.41 9.40 -11.85
N GLY A 78 -9.89 9.21 -13.09
CA GLY A 78 -9.57 8.00 -13.88
C GLY A 78 -8.07 7.88 -14.19
N PHE A 79 -7.37 8.99 -14.38
CA PHE A 79 -5.92 8.98 -14.52
C PHE A 79 -5.23 8.51 -13.23
N LEU A 80 -5.59 9.06 -12.07
CA LEU A 80 -5.00 8.65 -10.79
C LEU A 80 -5.31 7.19 -10.46
N GLU A 81 -6.53 6.74 -10.71
CA GLU A 81 -6.97 5.35 -10.49
C GLU A 81 -6.24 4.34 -11.38
N SER A 82 -5.75 4.76 -12.55
CA SER A 82 -4.93 3.90 -13.41
C SER A 82 -3.44 3.95 -13.07
N VAL A 83 -2.88 5.14 -12.79
CA VAL A 83 -1.43 5.30 -12.63
C VAL A 83 -0.91 4.92 -11.23
N LEU A 84 -1.68 5.20 -10.18
CA LEU A 84 -1.24 4.97 -8.80
C LEU A 84 -0.98 3.49 -8.49
N PRO A 85 -1.86 2.53 -8.87
CA PRO A 85 -1.57 1.11 -8.67
C PRO A 85 -0.28 0.67 -9.38
N GLU A 86 -0.04 1.13 -10.60
CA GLU A 86 1.17 0.81 -11.35
C GLU A 86 2.43 1.40 -10.67
N MET A 87 2.34 2.62 -10.15
CA MET A 87 3.43 3.23 -9.37
C MET A 87 3.72 2.44 -8.09
N MET A 88 2.68 1.99 -7.37
CA MET A 88 2.84 1.16 -6.18
C MET A 88 3.50 -0.18 -6.54
N ARG A 89 3.11 -0.80 -7.66
CA ARG A 89 3.64 -2.10 -8.12
C ARG A 89 5.11 -2.05 -8.48
N CYS A 90 5.63 -0.90 -8.91
CA CYS A 90 7.07 -0.73 -9.13
C CYS A 90 7.90 -0.98 -7.87
N TRP A 91 7.30 -0.85 -6.67
CA TRP A 91 7.99 -1.07 -5.41
C TRP A 91 8.01 -2.52 -4.94
N LEU A 92 7.25 -3.42 -5.56
CA LEU A 92 7.12 -4.81 -5.11
C LEU A 92 8.48 -5.47 -4.93
N GLY A 93 8.68 -6.13 -3.78
CA GLY A 93 9.97 -6.72 -3.40
C GLY A 93 10.96 -5.77 -2.73
N THR A 94 10.70 -4.45 -2.68
CA THR A 94 11.56 -3.51 -1.92
C THR A 94 11.50 -3.85 -0.45
N ARG A 95 12.66 -4.09 0.18
CA ARG A 95 12.75 -4.58 1.56
C ARG A 95 12.12 -3.60 2.54
N TRP A 96 11.51 -4.13 3.59
CA TRP A 96 10.93 -3.36 4.67
C TRP A 96 11.93 -3.15 5.81
N ASP A 97 11.81 -2.01 6.49
CA ASP A 97 12.45 -1.71 7.77
C ASP A 97 11.60 -0.67 8.49
N PHE A 98 11.52 -0.75 9.82
CA PHE A 98 10.77 0.23 10.62
C PHE A 98 11.31 1.66 10.43
N HIS A 99 12.62 1.81 10.22
CA HIS A 99 13.28 3.09 9.95
C HIS A 99 13.63 3.26 8.47
N GLY A 100 13.08 2.42 7.59
CA GLY A 100 13.36 2.47 6.16
C GLY A 100 12.83 3.75 5.52
N THR A 101 13.72 4.50 4.88
CA THR A 101 13.42 5.80 4.25
C THR A 101 13.73 5.84 2.76
N SER A 102 13.80 4.70 2.08
CA SER A 102 14.11 4.66 0.65
C SER A 102 13.19 5.56 -0.20
N GLU A 103 13.77 6.14 -1.24
CA GLU A 103 13.09 6.96 -2.24
C GLU A 103 13.05 6.31 -3.63
N VAL A 104 13.73 5.17 -3.79
CA VAL A 104 13.86 4.47 -5.07
C VAL A 104 13.44 3.00 -4.90
N PRO A 105 12.54 2.48 -5.74
CA PRO A 105 12.18 1.07 -5.72
C PRO A 105 13.40 0.15 -5.77
N GLY A 106 13.46 -0.83 -4.88
CA GLY A 106 14.53 -1.82 -4.81
C GLY A 106 15.84 -1.34 -4.19
N GLU A 107 15.99 -0.05 -3.90
CA GLU A 107 17.15 0.46 -3.17
C GLU A 107 16.85 0.54 -1.68
N GLY A 108 17.80 0.11 -0.85
CA GLY A 108 17.69 0.19 0.60
C GLY A 108 16.44 -0.51 1.15
N LYS A 109 15.77 0.14 2.09
CA LYS A 109 14.56 -0.37 2.76
C LYS A 109 13.54 0.75 2.97
N ILE A 110 12.25 0.41 3.04
CA ILE A 110 11.17 1.39 3.18
C ILE A 110 10.13 0.98 4.22
N ALA A 111 9.81 1.87 5.16
CA ALA A 111 8.73 1.67 6.12
C ALA A 111 7.34 1.95 5.49
N CYS A 112 6.27 1.51 6.15
CA CYS A 112 4.91 1.65 5.63
C CYS A 112 4.46 3.10 5.42
N GLY A 113 4.71 3.98 6.40
CA GLY A 113 4.43 5.41 6.29
C GLY A 113 5.24 6.09 5.19
N TYR A 114 6.53 5.75 5.07
CA TYR A 114 7.39 6.27 4.01
C TYR A 114 6.97 5.76 2.63
N PHE A 115 6.53 4.52 2.50
CA PHE A 115 5.99 4.00 1.24
C PHE A 115 4.78 4.80 0.76
N VAL A 116 3.78 5.00 1.63
CA VAL A 116 2.59 5.80 1.31
C VAL A 116 2.97 7.24 0.97
N ALA A 117 3.80 7.88 1.79
CA ALA A 117 4.22 9.26 1.59
C ALA A 117 5.06 9.45 0.31
N THR A 118 5.98 8.54 0.01
CA THR A 118 6.79 8.57 -1.21
C THR A 118 5.88 8.45 -2.44
N VAL A 119 5.00 7.44 -2.49
CA VAL A 119 4.13 7.23 -3.66
C VAL A 119 3.21 8.43 -3.89
N LEU A 120 2.60 9.00 -2.85
CA LEU A 120 1.73 10.17 -2.99
C LEU A 120 2.50 11.41 -3.45
N ARG A 121 3.65 11.70 -2.82
CA ARG A 121 4.50 12.82 -3.23
C ARG A 121 4.90 12.69 -4.71
N ASP A 122 5.35 11.51 -5.09
CA ASP A 122 5.86 11.22 -6.43
C ASP A 122 4.73 11.17 -7.47
N ALA A 123 3.50 10.88 -7.05
CA ALA A 123 2.29 11.04 -7.87
C ALA A 123 1.78 12.49 -7.95
N GLY A 124 2.56 13.48 -7.50
CA GLY A 124 2.26 14.90 -7.66
C GLY A 124 1.43 15.54 -6.55
N PHE A 125 1.09 14.81 -5.48
CA PHE A 125 0.52 15.43 -4.29
C PHE A 125 1.60 16.24 -3.56
N ARG A 126 1.34 17.54 -3.34
CA ARG A 126 2.32 18.44 -2.73
C ARG A 126 2.27 18.30 -1.21
N VAL A 127 2.99 17.32 -0.68
CA VAL A 127 3.03 17.03 0.76
C VAL A 127 4.47 16.88 1.24
N ASP A 128 4.72 17.25 2.50
CA ASP A 128 5.99 16.96 3.16
C ASP A 128 6.05 15.46 3.47
N ARG A 129 6.94 14.75 2.77
CA ARG A 129 7.08 13.30 2.89
C ARG A 129 7.46 12.86 4.31
N TYR A 130 8.42 13.54 4.93
CA TYR A 130 8.94 13.13 6.24
C TYR A 130 7.90 13.37 7.32
N LYS A 131 7.28 14.56 7.32
CA LYS A 131 6.22 14.87 8.27
C LYS A 131 5.06 13.90 8.11
N LEU A 132 4.61 13.63 6.88
CA LEU A 132 3.50 12.72 6.63
C LEU A 132 3.81 11.29 7.09
N ALA A 133 4.98 10.76 6.70
CA ALA A 133 5.38 9.39 7.00
C ALA A 133 5.50 9.08 8.50
N GLN A 134 5.72 10.11 9.32
CA GLN A 134 5.90 9.99 10.78
C GLN A 134 4.59 10.16 11.57
N GLN A 135 3.47 10.50 10.92
CA GLN A 135 2.18 10.61 11.60
C GLN A 135 1.57 9.25 11.92
N SER A 136 0.63 9.24 12.86
CA SER A 136 -0.24 8.09 13.05
C SER A 136 -1.03 7.79 11.77
N SER A 137 -1.43 6.53 11.62
CA SER A 137 -2.15 6.06 10.44
C SER A 137 -3.40 6.91 10.17
N GLN A 138 -4.18 7.26 11.19
CA GLN A 138 -5.34 8.14 11.06
C GLN A 138 -4.97 9.57 10.63
N SER A 139 -3.88 10.14 11.16
CA SER A 139 -3.47 11.51 10.85
C SER A 139 -2.90 11.67 9.44
N ILE A 140 -2.31 10.60 8.88
CA ILE A 140 -2.03 10.52 7.44
C ILE A 140 -3.33 10.74 6.65
N LEU A 141 -4.39 9.99 6.94
CA LEU A 141 -5.67 10.15 6.24
C LEU A 141 -6.27 11.55 6.41
N ARG A 142 -6.22 12.10 7.64
CA ARG A 142 -6.79 13.42 7.97
C ARG A 142 -6.06 14.61 7.32
N SER A 143 -4.85 14.39 6.82
CA SER A 143 -4.12 15.38 6.01
C SER A 143 -4.78 15.58 4.64
N PHE A 144 -5.39 14.53 4.09
CA PHE A 144 -6.06 14.58 2.78
C PHE A 144 -7.57 14.79 2.90
N LEU A 145 -8.21 14.15 3.87
CA LEU A 145 -9.67 14.01 3.92
C LEU A 145 -10.29 14.64 5.18
N PRO A 146 -11.49 15.23 5.07
CA PRO A 146 -12.29 15.62 6.23
C PRO A 146 -12.72 14.39 7.04
N ARG A 147 -13.13 14.57 8.31
CA ARG A 147 -13.37 13.43 9.22
C ARG A 147 -14.57 12.62 8.74
N GLU A 148 -15.52 13.32 8.17
CA GLU A 148 -16.80 12.86 7.64
C GLU A 148 -16.60 11.99 6.39
N ALA A 149 -15.46 12.12 5.70
CA ALA A 149 -15.08 11.27 4.56
C ALA A 149 -14.32 10.02 4.98
N LEU A 150 -14.03 9.84 6.27
CA LEU A 150 -13.37 8.65 6.81
C LEU A 150 -14.40 7.63 7.30
N SER A 151 -14.17 6.37 6.99
CA SER A 151 -14.90 5.24 7.57
C SER A 151 -14.02 4.56 8.61
N LEU A 152 -14.41 4.67 9.89
CA LEU A 152 -13.76 4.01 11.01
C LEU A 152 -14.55 2.78 11.43
N GLN A 153 -13.89 1.63 11.47
CA GLN A 153 -14.44 0.38 11.94
C GLN A 153 -13.50 -0.22 12.99
N VAL A 154 -14.06 -0.57 14.16
CA VAL A 154 -13.31 -1.15 15.29
C VAL A 154 -14.01 -2.44 15.71
N GLY A 155 -13.25 -3.53 15.88
CA GLY A 155 -13.80 -4.82 16.29
C GLY A 155 -14.65 -5.54 15.24
N VAL A 156 -14.68 -5.03 14.00
CA VAL A 156 -15.43 -5.66 12.91
C VAL A 156 -14.66 -6.88 12.38
N PRO A 157 -15.29 -8.07 12.26
CA PRO A 157 -14.66 -9.25 11.67
C PRO A 157 -14.14 -8.96 10.26
N TYR A 158 -12.99 -9.54 9.92
CA TYR A 158 -12.33 -9.26 8.65
C TYR A 158 -13.21 -9.59 7.44
N GLU A 159 -13.96 -10.69 7.50
CA GLU A 159 -14.82 -11.15 6.40
C GLU A 159 -15.93 -10.12 6.12
N SER A 160 -16.46 -9.50 7.18
CA SER A 160 -17.45 -8.41 7.05
C SER A 160 -16.81 -7.14 6.49
N TYR A 161 -15.60 -6.82 6.93
CA TYR A 161 -14.83 -5.68 6.41
C TYR A 161 -14.49 -5.86 4.91
N ALA A 162 -13.96 -7.02 4.52
CA ALA A 162 -13.63 -7.39 3.15
C ALA A 162 -14.87 -7.39 2.24
N ALA A 163 -16.00 -7.94 2.70
CA ALA A 163 -17.26 -7.87 1.99
C ALA A 163 -17.73 -6.41 1.77
N GLY A 164 -17.46 -5.51 2.72
CA GLY A 164 -17.69 -4.08 2.57
C GLY A 164 -16.79 -3.44 1.51
N LEU A 165 -15.50 -3.81 1.45
CA LEU A 165 -14.56 -3.29 0.45
C LEU A 165 -14.93 -3.68 -0.98
N LYS A 166 -15.41 -4.90 -1.20
CA LYS A 166 -15.87 -5.37 -2.52
C LYS A 166 -17.03 -4.55 -3.08
N LYS A 167 -17.89 -4.06 -2.18
CA LYS A 167 -19.04 -3.19 -2.52
C LYS A 167 -18.69 -1.71 -2.52
N ALA A 168 -17.48 -1.36 -2.08
CA ALA A 168 -17.07 0.02 -2.00
C ALA A 168 -16.84 0.57 -3.41
N GLU A 169 -17.13 1.87 -3.58
CA GLU A 169 -16.88 2.56 -4.84
C GLU A 169 -15.44 2.33 -5.32
N HIS A 170 -15.24 2.15 -6.63
CA HIS A 170 -13.91 2.05 -7.22
C HIS A 170 -13.07 3.28 -6.85
N GLY A 171 -11.87 3.07 -6.34
CA GLY A 171 -10.91 4.17 -6.20
C GLY A 171 -9.65 3.79 -5.44
N ILE A 172 -8.79 4.78 -5.28
CA ILE A 172 -7.55 4.67 -4.50
C ILE A 172 -7.79 5.18 -3.10
N ARG A 173 -7.64 4.30 -2.12
CA ARG A 173 -7.88 4.55 -0.71
C ARG A 173 -6.59 4.42 0.08
N ILE A 174 -6.52 5.16 1.17
CA ILE A 174 -5.57 4.85 2.25
C ILE A 174 -6.34 4.10 3.32
N VAL A 175 -5.74 3.08 3.90
CA VAL A 175 -6.20 2.43 5.13
C VAL A 175 -5.16 2.60 6.22
N GLY A 176 -5.61 3.08 7.38
CA GLY A 176 -4.86 3.09 8.62
C GLY A 176 -5.31 1.96 9.53
N LEU A 177 -4.33 1.26 10.07
CA LEU A 177 -4.48 0.11 10.97
C LEU A 177 -3.93 0.46 12.35
N ASP A 178 -3.98 -0.49 13.29
CA ASP A 178 -3.48 -0.32 14.67
C ASP A 178 -2.03 0.18 14.73
N SER A 179 -1.16 -0.35 13.87
CA SER A 179 0.28 -0.03 13.84
C SER A 179 0.83 0.08 12.41
N HIS A 180 -0.04 0.23 11.42
CA HIS A 180 0.33 0.12 10.00
C HIS A 180 -0.51 1.04 9.11
N VAL A 181 0.01 1.35 7.93
CA VAL A 181 -0.70 2.14 6.91
C VAL A 181 -0.41 1.57 5.53
N ALA A 182 -1.39 1.63 4.65
CA ALA A 182 -1.35 0.99 3.34
C ALA A 182 -2.27 1.66 2.33
N PHE A 183 -2.14 1.27 1.07
CA PHE A 183 -3.13 1.55 0.06
C PHE A 183 -4.15 0.41 -0.05
N LEU A 184 -5.39 0.77 -0.34
CA LEU A 184 -6.42 -0.12 -0.84
C LEU A 184 -6.85 0.36 -2.22
N VAL A 185 -6.78 -0.51 -3.21
CA VAL A 185 -7.31 -0.29 -4.56
C VAL A 185 -8.59 -1.11 -4.65
N THR A 186 -9.76 -0.46 -4.62
CA THR A 186 -11.06 -1.15 -4.68
C THR A 186 -11.63 -1.06 -6.10
N GLY A 187 -12.28 -2.11 -6.59
CA GLY A 187 -12.98 -2.10 -7.88
C GLY A 187 -13.28 -3.51 -8.41
N ASN A 188 -14.27 -3.64 -9.28
CA ASN A 188 -14.66 -4.92 -9.91
C ASN A 188 -14.96 -6.06 -8.91
N ASP A 189 -15.72 -5.76 -7.85
CA ASP A 189 -16.08 -6.70 -6.78
C ASP A 189 -14.87 -7.33 -6.04
N ASP A 190 -13.70 -6.68 -6.09
CA ASP A 190 -12.47 -7.10 -5.39
C ASP A 190 -11.71 -5.87 -4.82
N PHE A 191 -10.66 -6.14 -4.04
CA PHE A 191 -9.69 -5.14 -3.62
C PHE A 191 -8.26 -5.68 -3.63
N ARG A 192 -7.31 -4.76 -3.82
CA ARG A 192 -5.87 -5.01 -3.65
C ARG A 192 -5.34 -4.21 -2.47
N PHE A 193 -4.60 -4.88 -1.58
CA PHE A 193 -3.95 -4.30 -0.42
C PHE A 193 -2.45 -4.19 -0.68
N ILE A 194 -1.98 -2.97 -0.97
CA ILE A 194 -0.59 -2.73 -1.39
C ILE A 194 0.13 -1.95 -0.31
N HIS A 195 1.20 -2.52 0.24
CA HIS A 195 1.88 -1.97 1.40
C HIS A 195 3.32 -2.46 1.55
N SER A 196 4.15 -1.69 2.27
CA SER A 196 5.44 -2.18 2.77
C SER A 196 5.23 -3.01 4.02
N SER A 197 5.35 -4.34 3.92
CA SER A 197 4.96 -5.26 4.98
C SER A 197 6.01 -5.39 6.08
N GLY A 198 5.64 -5.02 7.31
CA GLY A 198 6.38 -5.36 8.54
C GLY A 198 6.09 -6.77 9.04
N SER A 199 5.74 -7.69 8.14
CA SER A 199 5.53 -9.11 8.37
C SER A 199 6.09 -9.87 7.17
N LYS A 200 6.30 -11.19 7.28
CA LYS A 200 6.80 -12.02 6.16
C LYS A 200 5.99 -11.70 4.88
N PRO A 201 6.64 -11.41 3.74
CA PRO A 201 8.06 -11.58 3.41
C PRO A 201 9.01 -10.41 3.76
N TRP A 202 8.57 -9.40 4.51
CA TRP A 202 9.37 -8.22 4.91
C TRP A 202 9.78 -7.33 3.74
N CYS A 203 8.84 -7.09 2.82
CA CYS A 203 9.01 -6.20 1.68
C CYS A 203 7.67 -5.59 1.25
N VAL A 204 7.70 -4.75 0.24
CA VAL A 204 6.47 -4.27 -0.41
C VAL A 204 5.79 -5.41 -1.13
N VAL A 205 4.52 -5.62 -0.81
CA VAL A 205 3.67 -6.68 -1.34
C VAL A 205 2.35 -6.10 -1.86
N ASP A 206 1.72 -6.86 -2.73
CA ASP A 206 0.34 -6.65 -3.15
C ASP A 206 -0.46 -7.92 -2.86
N GLU A 207 -1.40 -7.81 -1.93
CA GLU A 207 -2.19 -8.92 -1.41
C GLU A 207 -3.66 -8.76 -1.81
N GLY A 208 -4.32 -9.89 -2.11
CA GLY A 208 -5.78 -9.94 -2.28
C GLY A 208 -6.52 -10.27 -0.99
N GLU A 209 -7.83 -10.44 -1.07
CA GLU A 209 -8.69 -10.77 0.09
C GLU A 209 -8.21 -11.98 0.91
N ASN A 210 -7.65 -13.00 0.25
CA ASN A 210 -7.22 -14.21 0.95
C ASN A 210 -5.86 -14.07 1.64
N ASP A 211 -4.99 -13.21 1.12
CA ASP A 211 -3.59 -13.11 1.54
C ASP A 211 -3.32 -11.91 2.47
N ALA A 212 -4.28 -10.98 2.62
CA ALA A 212 -4.14 -9.73 3.37
C ALA A 212 -4.16 -9.92 4.90
N ASP A 213 -3.25 -10.72 5.43
CA ASP A 213 -3.20 -11.11 6.84
C ASP A 213 -2.93 -9.95 7.80
N VAL A 214 -2.13 -8.96 7.37
CA VAL A 214 -1.90 -7.73 8.16
C VAL A 214 -3.19 -6.94 8.31
N LEU A 215 -4.00 -6.86 7.26
CA LEU A 215 -5.32 -6.23 7.28
C LEU A 215 -6.32 -7.05 8.13
N ARG A 216 -6.26 -8.38 8.04
CA ARG A 216 -7.10 -9.33 8.80
C ARG A 216 -6.91 -9.20 10.30
N ARG A 217 -5.66 -9.13 10.78
CA ARG A 217 -5.34 -9.08 12.22
C ARG A 217 -5.65 -7.74 12.90
N SER A 218 -5.81 -6.67 12.12
CA SER A 218 -6.06 -5.32 12.66
C SER A 218 -7.45 -5.24 13.31
N ASN A 219 -7.51 -4.81 14.57
CA ASN A 219 -8.77 -4.54 15.26
C ASN A 219 -9.33 -3.16 14.91
N TYR A 220 -8.44 -2.21 14.63
CA TYR A 220 -8.77 -0.86 14.21
C TYR A 220 -8.55 -0.72 12.70
N ARG A 221 -9.56 -0.26 11.95
CA ARG A 221 -9.45 0.02 10.50
C ARG A 221 -10.13 1.34 10.18
N VAL A 222 -9.34 2.36 9.85
CA VAL A 222 -9.83 3.62 9.29
C VAL A 222 -9.47 3.70 7.83
N GLN A 223 -10.42 4.03 6.95
CA GLN A 223 -10.13 4.21 5.53
C GLN A 223 -10.76 5.47 4.96
N GLY A 224 -10.21 5.95 3.85
CA GLY A 224 -10.76 7.05 3.07
C GLY A 224 -10.33 6.97 1.62
N CYS A 225 -11.26 7.27 0.70
CA CYS A 225 -11.00 7.24 -0.74
C CYS A 225 -10.50 8.60 -1.22
N LEU A 226 -9.24 8.67 -1.66
CA LEU A 226 -8.63 9.90 -2.14
C LEU A 226 -9.23 10.34 -3.46
N THR A 227 -9.46 9.39 -4.37
CA THR A 227 -9.88 9.68 -5.75
C THR A 227 -11.38 9.95 -5.88
N ALA A 228 -12.19 9.56 -4.88
CA ALA A 228 -13.62 9.91 -4.81
C ALA A 228 -13.85 11.34 -4.30
N ASP A 229 -12.89 11.93 -3.58
CA ASP A 229 -13.04 13.27 -3.01
C ASP A 229 -12.66 14.37 -4.02
N LYS A 230 -13.65 15.14 -4.48
CA LYS A 230 -13.44 16.22 -5.46
C LYS A 230 -12.49 17.32 -4.96
N GLU A 231 -12.41 17.57 -3.65
CA GLU A 231 -11.51 18.59 -3.11
C GLU A 231 -10.06 18.10 -3.12
N VAL A 232 -9.82 16.82 -2.81
CA VAL A 232 -8.49 16.20 -2.99
C VAL A 232 -8.03 16.33 -4.44
N LEU A 233 -8.89 16.01 -5.40
CA LEU A 233 -8.59 16.15 -6.83
C LEU A 233 -8.29 17.61 -7.24
N ARG A 234 -9.07 18.57 -6.73
CA ARG A 234 -8.83 20.00 -6.99
C ARG A 234 -7.48 20.46 -6.45
N ARG A 235 -7.09 20.02 -5.24
CA ARG A 235 -5.77 20.35 -4.66
C ARG A 235 -4.64 19.75 -5.46
N TRP A 236 -4.78 18.49 -5.89
CA TRP A 236 -3.81 17.82 -6.75
C TRP A 236 -3.61 18.56 -8.08
N LEU A 237 -4.71 18.88 -8.78
CA LEU A 237 -4.65 19.68 -10.01
C LEU A 237 -4.00 21.04 -9.79
N ALA A 238 -4.43 21.76 -8.75
CA ALA A 238 -3.88 23.07 -8.43
C ALA A 238 -2.42 23.03 -7.93
N GLY A 239 -1.87 21.85 -7.62
CA GLY A 239 -0.55 21.73 -7.00
C GLY A 239 -0.49 22.46 -5.65
N LYS A 240 -1.60 22.49 -4.91
CA LYS A 240 -1.66 23.12 -3.58
C LYS A 240 -0.98 22.22 -2.55
N THR A 241 -0.22 22.84 -1.65
CA THR A 241 0.36 22.14 -0.50
C THR A 241 -0.73 21.51 0.36
N ILE A 242 -0.52 20.27 0.74
CA ILE A 242 -1.34 19.50 1.66
C ILE A 242 -0.66 19.59 3.01
N GLU A 243 -1.31 20.28 3.93
CA GLU A 243 -0.84 20.42 5.30
C GLU A 243 -0.96 19.08 6.03
N VAL A 244 0.17 18.62 6.57
CA VAL A 244 0.20 17.41 7.39
C VAL A 244 -0.47 17.71 8.71
N ARG A 245 -1.50 16.94 9.06
CA ARG A 245 -2.10 17.03 10.38
C ARG A 245 -1.24 16.29 11.39
N GLU A 246 -0.83 17.01 12.42
CA GLU A 246 -0.14 16.44 13.57
C GLU A 246 -1.16 16.06 14.64
N ASP A 247 -0.93 14.93 15.32
CA ASP A 247 -1.76 14.55 16.47
C ASP A 247 -1.55 15.56 17.60
N SER A 248 -2.58 16.33 17.93
CA SER A 248 -2.58 17.31 19.04
C SER A 248 -2.44 16.67 20.44
N SER A 249 -2.23 15.36 20.53
CA SER A 249 -1.96 14.65 21.79
C SER A 249 -0.49 14.76 22.23
N ALA A 250 0.45 15.10 21.36
CA ALA A 250 1.86 15.24 21.74
C ALA A 250 2.16 16.52 22.54
N THR A 251 1.38 17.59 22.34
CA THR A 251 1.56 18.87 23.05
C THR A 251 0.97 18.90 24.47
N ALA A 252 0.13 17.94 24.84
CA ALA A 252 -0.48 17.89 26.18
C ALA A 252 0.43 17.23 27.25
N SER A 253 1.46 16.48 26.84
CA SER A 253 2.39 15.81 27.77
C SER A 253 3.58 16.70 28.17
N ALA A 254 3.87 17.77 27.45
CA ALA A 254 4.98 18.69 27.76
C ALA A 254 4.57 19.84 28.71
N ALA A 255 3.28 19.99 29.00
CA ALA A 255 2.74 21.01 29.91
C ALA A 255 2.44 20.46 31.33
N ARG A 256 2.86 19.23 31.63
CA ARG A 256 2.79 18.62 32.96
C ARG A 256 4.15 18.04 33.33
N ASN A 257 5.11 18.91 33.58
CA ASN A 257 6.30 18.66 34.41
C ASN A 257 6.64 19.94 35.13
#